data_AF-A0A846RSK9-F1
#
_entry.id   AF-A0A846RSK9-F1
#
_cell.length_a   1.000
_cell.length_b   1.000
_cell.length_c   1.000
_cell.angle_alpha   90.00
_cell.angle_beta   90.00
_cell.angle_gamma   90.00
#
_symmetry.space_group_name_H-M   'P 1'
#
loop_
_entity.id
_entity.type
_entity.pdbx_description
1 polymer ?
#
loop_
_entity_poly.entity_id
_entity_poly.type
_entity_poly.pdbx_seq_one_letter_code
_entity_poly.pdbx_strand_id
1 'polypeptide(L)'
;AVQYVVEEDNVTDAYYKLANSEEQIRSYVFDTVRSALSGLTLDTAFESKDDIAENVERRLSESMRRYGFKIVSTLVTDITPDPKVRDSMNSINAAQRDRVAAQSLAEADKIKRVTQAQAESEAMRLHGQGVAAQRKAIAEGIAEQYSKLQEVGIDRTAEQLLMMTQYFDTMQNVAQEGRSNVLFMPSNPGGLGEMGQEIRNALFAANAAEDGSTLSAPQASTDSESHRSGAPQPVAPQQDNESSAQPKSAAKRAMGRVEDAIRSRYDESTPEDS
;
A
#
# COMPACT_ATOMS: atom_id res chain seq x y z
N ALA A 1 -44.52 -11.63 -26.20
CA ALA A 1 -45.67 -11.39 -27.11
C ALA A 1 -46.62 -12.59 -27.01
N VAL A 2 -47.92 -12.38 -27.18
CA VAL A 2 -48.94 -13.44 -27.04
C VAL A 2 -49.56 -13.72 -28.40
N GLN A 3 -49.58 -15.00 -28.79
CA GLN A 3 -50.28 -15.46 -29.98
C GLN A 3 -51.63 -16.04 -29.57
N TYR A 4 -52.72 -15.55 -30.15
CA TYR A 4 -54.07 -16.00 -29.87
C TYR A 4 -54.91 -16.07 -31.14
N VAL A 5 -55.90 -16.96 -31.13
CA VAL A 5 -56.87 -17.18 -32.20
C VAL A 5 -58.27 -17.25 -31.60
N VAL A 6 -59.28 -16.79 -32.32
CA VAL A 6 -60.69 -16.91 -31.91
C VAL A 6 -61.16 -18.33 -32.18
N GLU A 7 -61.83 -18.96 -31.22
CA GLU A 7 -62.38 -20.30 -31.39
C GLU A 7 -63.61 -20.26 -32.30
N GLU A 8 -63.65 -21.12 -33.32
CA GLU A 8 -64.72 -21.13 -34.35
C GLU A 8 -66.11 -21.38 -33.74
N ASP A 9 -66.17 -22.16 -32.66
CA ASP A 9 -67.40 -22.47 -31.95
C ASP A 9 -67.92 -21.30 -31.11
N ASN A 10 -67.09 -20.28 -30.85
CA ASN A 10 -67.43 -19.22 -29.91
C ASN A 10 -67.08 -17.79 -30.38
N VAL A 11 -67.27 -17.54 -31.68
CA VAL A 11 -67.02 -16.25 -32.34
C VAL A 11 -67.92 -15.14 -31.79
N THR A 12 -69.18 -15.45 -31.44
CA THR A 12 -70.13 -14.46 -30.91
C THR A 12 -69.69 -13.94 -29.54
N ASP A 13 -69.20 -14.82 -28.67
CA ASP A 13 -68.69 -14.43 -27.35
C ASP A 13 -67.43 -13.57 -27.47
N ALA A 14 -66.49 -13.96 -28.34
CA ALA A 14 -65.26 -13.20 -28.55
C ALA A 14 -65.51 -11.77 -29.04
N TYR A 15 -66.53 -11.59 -29.89
CA TYR A 15 -66.87 -10.28 -30.45
C TYR A 15 -67.67 -9.39 -29.48
N TYR A 16 -68.58 -9.97 -28.70
CA TYR A 16 -69.51 -9.19 -27.86
C TYR A 16 -69.15 -9.14 -26.37
N LYS A 17 -68.42 -10.12 -25.82
CA LYS A 17 -68.14 -10.20 -24.37
C LYS A 17 -66.89 -9.43 -23.93
N LEU A 18 -65.94 -9.19 -24.84
CA LEU A 18 -64.67 -8.55 -24.49
C LEU A 18 -64.41 -7.32 -25.37
N ALA A 19 -64.51 -6.14 -24.75
CA ALA A 19 -64.09 -4.89 -25.38
C ALA A 19 -62.56 -4.75 -25.29
N ASN A 20 -61.93 -4.29 -26.38
CA ASN A 20 -60.47 -4.13 -26.49
C ASN A 20 -59.68 -5.37 -26.04
N SER A 21 -59.89 -6.49 -26.73
CA SER A 21 -59.30 -7.79 -26.38
C SER A 21 -57.78 -7.77 -26.25
N GLU A 22 -57.08 -7.01 -27.10
CA GLU A 22 -55.63 -6.88 -27.05
C GLU A 22 -55.13 -6.27 -25.73
N GLU A 23 -55.73 -5.16 -25.31
CA GLU A 23 -55.34 -4.47 -24.06
C GLU A 23 -55.66 -5.32 -22.82
N GLN A 24 -56.81 -6.00 -22.83
CA GLN A 24 -57.22 -6.87 -21.73
C GLN A 24 -56.33 -8.09 -21.59
N ILE A 25 -55.99 -8.75 -22.70
CA ILE A 25 -55.05 -9.88 -22.72
C ILE A 25 -53.68 -9.41 -22.22
N ARG A 26 -53.19 -8.26 -22.69
CA ARG A 26 -51.91 -7.70 -22.25
C ARG A 26 -51.88 -7.41 -20.75
N SER A 27 -52.95 -6.84 -20.22
CA SER A 27 -53.08 -6.52 -18.80
C SER A 27 -53.10 -7.79 -17.94
N TYR A 28 -53.84 -8.81 -18.36
CA TYR A 28 -53.91 -10.09 -17.64
C TYR A 28 -52.57 -10.84 -17.63
N VAL A 29 -51.86 -10.80 -18.75
CA VAL A 29 -50.49 -11.36 -18.84
C VAL A 29 -49.56 -10.64 -17.89
N PHE A 30 -49.60 -9.30 -17.87
CA PHE A 30 -48.73 -8.52 -16.99
C PHE A 30 -48.99 -8.80 -15.51
N ASP A 31 -50.26 -8.91 -15.11
CA ASP A 31 -50.63 -9.27 -13.73
C ASP A 31 -50.18 -10.68 -13.36
N THR A 32 -50.38 -11.65 -14.26
CA THR A 32 -49.97 -13.05 -14.04
C THR A 32 -48.45 -13.19 -13.93
N VAL A 33 -47.71 -12.53 -14.83
CA VAL A 33 -46.24 -12.50 -14.80
C VAL A 33 -45.75 -11.82 -13.52
N ARG A 34 -46.32 -10.66 -13.16
CA ARG A 34 -45.97 -9.95 -11.92
C ARG A 34 -46.21 -10.80 -10.69
N SER A 35 -47.34 -11.50 -10.61
CA SER A 35 -47.67 -12.40 -9.50
C SER A 35 -46.69 -13.57 -9.41
N ALA A 36 -46.35 -14.20 -10.53
CA ALA A 36 -45.38 -15.29 -10.59
C ALA A 36 -43.98 -14.85 -10.14
N LEU A 37 -43.57 -13.63 -10.51
CA LEU A 37 -42.25 -13.08 -10.17
C LEU A 37 -42.15 -12.60 -8.72
N SER A 38 -43.26 -12.20 -8.08
CA SER A 38 -43.24 -11.62 -6.74
C SER A 38 -42.71 -12.56 -5.66
N GLY A 39 -42.73 -13.88 -5.89
CA GLY A 39 -42.24 -14.89 -4.94
C GLY A 39 -40.84 -15.43 -5.24
N LEU A 40 -40.23 -15.04 -6.36
CA LEU A 40 -38.95 -15.57 -6.84
C LEU A 40 -37.84 -14.52 -6.67
N THR A 41 -36.61 -14.98 -6.43
CA THR A 41 -35.43 -14.11 -6.57
C THR A 41 -35.20 -13.81 -8.05
N LEU A 42 -34.55 -12.69 -8.34
CA LEU A 42 -34.31 -12.25 -9.72
C LEU A 42 -33.50 -13.29 -10.51
N ASP A 43 -32.51 -13.92 -9.89
CA ASP A 43 -31.68 -14.95 -10.51
C ASP A 43 -32.51 -16.19 -10.88
N THR A 44 -33.33 -16.70 -9.94
CA THR A 44 -34.23 -17.83 -10.19
C THR A 44 -35.31 -17.49 -11.23
N ALA A 45 -35.77 -16.25 -11.27
CA ALA A 45 -36.70 -15.78 -12.28
C ALA A 45 -36.08 -15.73 -13.69
N PHE A 46 -34.77 -15.47 -13.81
CA PHE A 46 -34.05 -15.55 -15.08
C PHE A 46 -33.75 -16.99 -15.51
N GLU A 47 -33.46 -17.87 -14.56
CA GLU A 47 -33.24 -19.30 -14.84
C GLU A 47 -34.54 -20.01 -15.24
N SER A 48 -35.65 -19.68 -14.59
CA SER A 48 -36.94 -20.37 -14.76
C SER A 48 -37.87 -19.68 -15.78
N LYS A 49 -37.29 -19.07 -16.83
CA LYS A 49 -38.07 -18.32 -17.85
C LYS A 49 -39.13 -19.19 -18.52
N ASP A 50 -38.79 -20.43 -18.84
CA ASP A 50 -39.69 -21.38 -19.52
C ASP A 50 -40.83 -21.82 -18.59
N ASP A 51 -40.54 -22.10 -17.31
CA ASP A 51 -41.55 -22.45 -16.31
C ASP A 51 -42.54 -21.31 -16.07
N ILE A 52 -42.06 -20.06 -16.07
CA ILE A 52 -42.92 -18.88 -15.96
C ILE A 52 -43.79 -18.75 -17.22
N ALA A 53 -43.23 -18.97 -18.41
CA ALA A 53 -43.98 -18.93 -19.66
C ALA A 53 -45.10 -19.98 -19.68
N GLU A 54 -44.82 -21.22 -19.28
CA GLU A 54 -45.83 -22.29 -19.21
C GLU A 54 -46.94 -21.97 -18.19
N ASN A 55 -46.57 -21.47 -17.00
CA ASN A 55 -47.55 -21.08 -15.99
C ASN A 55 -48.44 -19.92 -16.44
N VAL A 56 -47.88 -18.94 -17.14
CA VAL A 56 -48.61 -17.82 -17.72
C VAL A 56 -49.54 -18.30 -18.82
N GLU A 57 -49.05 -19.15 -19.74
CA GLU A 57 -49.85 -19.73 -20.82
C GLU A 57 -51.05 -20.50 -20.27
N ARG A 58 -50.84 -21.36 -19.27
CA ARG A 58 -51.90 -22.15 -18.65
C ARG A 58 -52.99 -21.29 -18.01
N ARG A 59 -52.60 -20.31 -17.19
CA ARG A 59 -53.54 -19.40 -16.51
C ARG A 59 -54.28 -18.49 -17.48
N LEU A 60 -53.57 -17.94 -18.46
CA LEU A 60 -54.16 -17.09 -19.49
C LEU A 60 -55.15 -17.88 -20.35
N SER A 61 -54.79 -19.11 -20.76
CA SER A 61 -55.66 -19.98 -21.55
C SER A 61 -56.96 -20.31 -20.83
N GLU A 62 -56.89 -20.64 -19.54
CA GLU A 62 -58.07 -20.94 -18.72
C GLU A 62 -59.00 -19.72 -18.61
N SER A 63 -58.43 -18.54 -18.38
CA SER A 63 -59.23 -17.31 -18.23
C SER A 63 -59.84 -16.84 -19.56
N MET A 64 -59.07 -16.90 -20.64
CA MET A 64 -59.46 -16.39 -21.97
C MET A 64 -60.39 -17.32 -22.74
N ARG A 65 -60.40 -18.63 -22.42
CA ARG A 65 -61.36 -19.59 -23.00
C ARG A 65 -62.81 -19.21 -22.70
N ARG A 66 -63.09 -18.60 -21.53
CA ARG A 66 -64.44 -18.10 -21.16
C ARG A 66 -64.95 -16.97 -22.06
N TYR A 67 -64.04 -16.31 -22.76
CA TYR A 67 -64.32 -15.22 -23.68
C TYR A 67 -64.19 -15.64 -25.15
N GLY A 68 -64.02 -16.94 -25.44
CA GLY A 68 -63.91 -17.46 -26.82
C GLY A 68 -62.55 -17.29 -27.48
N PHE A 69 -61.50 -17.01 -26.69
CA PHE A 69 -60.12 -16.89 -27.19
C PHE A 69 -59.28 -18.12 -26.82
N LYS A 70 -58.58 -18.67 -27.82
CA LYS A 70 -57.60 -19.73 -27.67
C LYS A 70 -56.19 -19.14 -27.75
N ILE A 71 -55.41 -19.32 -26.69
CA ILE A 71 -54.00 -18.93 -26.67
C ILE A 71 -53.19 -20.04 -27.33
N VAL A 72 -52.31 -19.68 -28.27
CA VAL A 72 -51.47 -20.61 -29.04
C VAL A 72 -50.08 -20.74 -28.42
N SER A 73 -49.49 -19.61 -28.00
CA SER A 73 -48.21 -19.58 -27.30
C SER A 73 -47.97 -18.20 -26.69
N THR A 74 -47.35 -18.17 -25.51
CA THR A 74 -46.85 -16.94 -24.91
C THR A 74 -45.32 -16.92 -24.95
N LEU A 75 -44.74 -15.95 -25.66
CA LEU A 75 -43.28 -15.77 -25.69
C LEU A 75 -42.88 -14.76 -24.60
N VAL A 76 -42.17 -15.23 -23.58
CA VAL A 76 -41.55 -14.38 -22.54
C VAL A 76 -40.14 -14.03 -23.02
N THR A 77 -39.92 -12.78 -23.44
CA THR A 77 -38.63 -12.32 -23.97
C THR A 77 -37.67 -11.94 -22.85
N ASP A 78 -37.95 -10.82 -22.17
CA ASP A 78 -37.12 -10.32 -21.08
C ASP A 78 -37.97 -9.75 -19.94
N ILE A 79 -37.70 -10.26 -18.74
CA ILE A 79 -38.25 -9.76 -17.49
C ILE A 79 -37.35 -8.61 -17.06
N THR A 80 -37.79 -7.38 -17.33
CA THR A 80 -37.09 -6.19 -16.82
C THR A 80 -37.80 -5.73 -15.57
N PRO A 81 -37.21 -5.91 -14.37
CA PRO A 81 -37.79 -5.37 -13.14
C PRO A 81 -37.78 -3.85 -13.17
N ASP A 82 -38.62 -3.25 -12.32
CA ASP A 82 -38.69 -1.80 -12.15
C ASP A 82 -37.28 -1.22 -11.88
N PRO A 83 -36.91 -0.08 -12.50
CA PRO A 83 -35.60 0.54 -12.30
C PRO A 83 -35.22 0.71 -10.83
N LYS A 84 -36.18 1.05 -9.95
CA LYS A 84 -35.90 1.21 -8.52
C LYS A 84 -35.44 -0.09 -7.84
N VAL A 85 -36.00 -1.23 -8.27
CA VAL A 85 -35.62 -2.55 -7.75
C VAL A 85 -34.23 -2.93 -8.25
N ARG A 86 -33.93 -2.64 -9.53
CA ARG A 86 -32.60 -2.87 -10.11
C ARG A 86 -31.52 -2.10 -9.37
N ASP A 87 -31.74 -0.83 -9.07
CA ASP A 87 -30.77 0.01 -8.36
C ASP A 87 -30.54 -0.50 -6.94
N SER A 88 -31.62 -0.87 -6.25
CA SER A 88 -31.54 -1.44 -4.90
C SER A 88 -30.76 -2.77 -4.88
N MET A 89 -31.04 -3.66 -5.84
CA MET A 89 -30.33 -4.94 -5.97
C MET A 89 -28.86 -4.75 -6.32
N ASN A 90 -28.56 -3.83 -7.24
CA ASN A 90 -27.18 -3.50 -7.58
C ASN A 90 -26.42 -2.95 -6.37
N SER A 91 -27.06 -2.11 -5.56
CA SER A 91 -26.48 -1.59 -4.32
C SER A 91 -26.23 -2.70 -3.29
N ILE A 92 -27.18 -3.61 -3.10
CA ILE A 92 -27.02 -4.76 -2.19
C ILE A 92 -25.88 -5.66 -2.66
N ASN A 93 -25.83 -6.00 -3.95
CA ASN A 93 -24.79 -6.84 -4.52
C ASN A 93 -23.41 -6.16 -4.47
N ALA A 94 -23.34 -4.86 -4.74
CA ALA A 94 -22.12 -4.09 -4.58
C ALA A 94 -21.65 -4.11 -3.12
N ALA A 95 -22.53 -3.81 -2.16
CA ALA A 95 -22.20 -3.84 -0.73
C ALA A 95 -21.77 -5.23 -0.25
N GLN A 96 -22.39 -6.31 -0.74
CA GLN A 96 -22.00 -7.67 -0.41
C GLN A 96 -20.61 -8.00 -0.98
N ARG A 97 -20.33 -7.62 -2.23
CA ARG A 97 -19.00 -7.78 -2.84
C ARG A 97 -17.95 -6.97 -2.11
N ASP A 98 -18.24 -5.72 -1.77
CA ASP A 98 -17.35 -4.84 -1.01
C ASP A 98 -17.08 -5.40 0.38
N ARG A 99 -18.09 -5.97 1.05
CA ARG A 99 -17.91 -6.64 2.35
C ARG A 99 -16.99 -7.85 2.24
N VAL A 100 -17.19 -8.70 1.25
CA VAL A 100 -16.34 -9.89 1.02
C VAL A 100 -14.90 -9.47 0.68
N ALA A 101 -14.73 -8.44 -0.17
CA ALA A 101 -13.44 -7.89 -0.49
C ALA A 101 -12.74 -7.29 0.75
N ALA A 102 -13.46 -6.49 1.55
CA ALA A 102 -12.93 -5.90 2.77
C ALA A 102 -12.53 -6.96 3.81
N GLN A 103 -13.33 -8.02 3.97
CA GLN A 103 -12.99 -9.15 4.84
C GLN A 103 -11.73 -9.87 4.36
N SER A 104 -11.62 -10.14 3.06
CA SER A 104 -10.46 -10.80 2.47
C SER A 104 -9.19 -9.96 2.62
N LEU A 105 -9.29 -8.63 2.43
CA LEU A 105 -8.18 -7.71 2.65
C LEU A 105 -7.76 -7.65 4.12
N ALA A 106 -8.72 -7.58 5.04
CA ALA A 106 -8.44 -7.57 6.48
C ALA A 106 -7.76 -8.88 6.93
N GLU A 107 -8.16 -10.02 6.38
CA GLU A 107 -7.53 -11.31 6.65
C GLU A 107 -6.11 -11.37 6.07
N ALA A 108 -5.91 -10.91 4.83
CA ALA A 108 -4.59 -10.81 4.22
C ALA A 108 -3.63 -9.93 5.05
N ASP A 109 -4.10 -8.77 5.52
CA ASP A 109 -3.33 -7.88 6.38
C ASP A 109 -2.99 -8.50 7.73
N LYS A 110 -3.93 -9.24 8.33
CA LYS A 110 -3.70 -9.99 9.57
C LYS A 110 -2.59 -11.03 9.37
N ILE A 111 -2.69 -11.85 8.31
CA ILE A 111 -1.69 -12.87 8.00
C ILE A 111 -0.32 -12.20 7.80
N LYS A 112 -0.25 -11.15 6.98
CA LYS A 112 0.99 -10.40 6.73
C LYS A 112 1.63 -9.88 8.02
N ARG A 113 0.85 -9.25 8.91
CA ARG A 113 1.35 -8.70 10.18
C ARG A 113 1.83 -9.80 11.12
N VAL A 114 1.10 -10.90 11.23
CA VAL A 114 1.49 -12.04 12.08
C VAL A 114 2.76 -12.69 11.56
N THR A 115 2.85 -12.96 10.26
CA THR A 115 4.05 -13.55 9.66
C THR A 115 5.26 -12.63 9.80
N GLN A 116 5.09 -11.32 9.64
CA GLN A 116 6.17 -10.36 9.87
C GLN A 116 6.64 -10.35 11.32
N ALA A 117 5.71 -10.31 12.29
CA ALA A 117 6.06 -10.33 13.71
C ALA A 117 6.74 -11.65 14.12
N GLN A 118 6.30 -12.79 13.55
CA GLN A 118 6.94 -14.08 13.76
C GLN A 118 8.35 -14.12 13.16
N ALA A 119 8.53 -13.61 11.94
CA ALA A 119 9.83 -13.54 11.29
C ALA A 119 10.80 -12.64 12.08
N GLU A 120 10.32 -11.51 12.60
CA GLU A 120 11.12 -10.61 13.44
C GLU A 120 11.50 -11.25 14.77
N SER A 121 10.54 -11.87 15.46
CA SER A 121 10.81 -12.60 16.71
C SER A 121 11.83 -13.72 16.52
N GLU A 122 11.69 -14.48 15.43
CA GLU A 122 12.60 -15.57 15.09
C GLU A 122 14.00 -15.04 14.73
N ALA A 123 14.08 -13.95 13.98
CA ALA A 123 15.34 -13.28 13.66
C ALA A 123 16.05 -12.78 14.92
N MET A 124 15.33 -12.14 15.85
CA MET A 124 15.87 -11.70 17.13
C MET A 124 16.35 -12.88 17.99
N ARG A 125 15.61 -13.98 18.00
CA ARG A 125 15.98 -15.21 18.72
C ARG A 125 17.28 -15.80 18.16
N LEU A 126 17.37 -15.96 16.84
CA LEU A 126 18.57 -16.47 16.17
C LEU A 126 19.76 -15.52 16.36
N HIS A 127 19.54 -14.22 16.30
CA HIS A 127 20.58 -13.22 16.56
C HIS A 127 21.09 -13.33 18.00
N GLY A 128 20.21 -13.40 19.00
CA GLY A 128 20.59 -13.59 20.40
C GLY A 128 21.36 -14.89 20.64
N GLN A 129 20.95 -15.99 20.01
CA GLN A 129 21.70 -17.25 20.05
C GLN A 129 23.08 -17.12 19.41
N GLY A 130 23.19 -16.43 18.27
CA GLY A 130 24.45 -16.14 17.60
C GLY A 130 25.41 -15.34 18.48
N VAL A 131 24.92 -14.26 19.12
CA VAL A 131 25.74 -13.44 20.03
C VAL A 131 26.19 -14.24 21.25
N ALA A 132 25.32 -15.06 21.83
CA ALA A 132 25.69 -15.90 22.97
C ALA A 132 26.74 -16.96 22.58
N ALA A 133 26.56 -17.63 21.44
CA ALA A 133 27.51 -18.60 20.92
C ALA A 133 28.86 -17.94 20.58
N GLN A 134 28.84 -16.75 19.98
CA GLN A 134 30.05 -15.97 19.70
C GLN A 134 30.79 -15.62 20.99
N ARG A 135 30.09 -15.11 22.01
CA ARG A 135 30.69 -14.79 23.32
C ARG A 135 31.31 -16.03 23.98
N LYS A 136 30.63 -17.17 23.90
CA LYS A 136 31.15 -18.44 24.41
C LYS A 136 32.44 -18.85 23.68
N ALA A 137 32.45 -18.81 22.35
CA ALA A 137 33.63 -19.15 21.56
C ALA A 137 34.82 -18.21 21.84
N ILE A 138 34.56 -16.91 22.03
CA ILE A 138 35.60 -15.94 22.43
C ILE A 138 36.16 -16.29 23.81
N ALA A 139 35.30 -16.56 24.80
CA ALA A 139 35.73 -16.91 26.15
C ALA A 139 36.54 -18.21 26.19
N GLU A 140 36.12 -19.23 25.42
CA GLU A 140 36.87 -20.49 25.27
C GLU A 140 38.24 -20.26 24.62
N GLY A 141 38.31 -19.43 23.56
CA GLY A 141 39.57 -19.08 22.92
C GLY A 141 40.53 -18.32 23.84
N ILE A 142 40.02 -17.39 24.65
CA ILE A 142 40.83 -16.66 25.64
C ILE A 142 41.33 -17.62 26.74
N ALA A 143 40.48 -18.54 27.22
CA ALA A 143 40.88 -19.53 28.20
C ALA A 143 42.00 -20.45 27.66
N GLU A 144 41.89 -20.88 26.40
CA GLU A 144 42.94 -21.67 25.75
C GLU A 144 44.26 -20.87 25.60
N GLN A 145 44.17 -19.59 25.21
CA GLN A 145 45.34 -18.70 25.14
C GLN A 145 46.01 -18.54 26.51
N TYR A 146 45.21 -18.38 27.57
CA TYR A 146 45.70 -18.28 28.94
C TYR A 146 46.43 -19.55 29.37
N SER A 147 45.85 -20.73 29.13
CA SER A 147 46.50 -22.02 29.46
C SER A 147 47.83 -22.20 28.72
N LYS A 148 47.91 -21.85 27.43
CA LYS A 148 49.17 -21.92 26.65
C LYS A 148 50.24 -20.97 27.19
N LEU A 149 49.88 -19.77 27.62
CA LEU A 149 50.84 -18.81 28.22
C LEU A 149 51.37 -19.31 29.58
N GLN A 150 50.52 -19.98 30.36
CA GLN A 150 50.89 -20.58 31.64
C GLN A 150 51.88 -21.75 31.47
N GLU A 151 51.69 -22.59 30.45
CA GLU A 151 52.61 -23.69 30.11
C GLU A 151 54.04 -23.21 29.78
N VAL A 152 54.17 -21.99 29.23
CA VAL A 152 55.47 -21.37 28.89
C VAL A 152 56.10 -20.64 30.10
N GLY A 153 55.49 -20.73 31.30
CA GLY A 153 56.05 -20.24 32.56
C GLY A 153 55.76 -18.76 32.89
N ILE A 154 54.78 -18.15 32.21
CA ILE A 154 54.39 -16.74 32.38
C ILE A 154 53.17 -16.68 33.33
N ASP A 155 53.37 -16.99 34.60
CA ASP A 155 52.26 -17.22 35.56
C ASP A 155 51.63 -15.92 36.09
N ARG A 156 52.40 -14.84 36.24
CA ARG A 156 51.93 -13.54 36.78
C ARG A 156 51.77 -12.43 35.74
N THR A 157 52.32 -12.61 34.55
CA THR A 157 52.34 -11.60 33.48
C THR A 157 51.31 -11.89 32.38
N ALA A 158 50.71 -13.08 32.34
CA ALA A 158 49.70 -13.45 31.34
C ALA A 158 48.41 -12.60 31.45
N GLU A 159 47.92 -12.33 32.66
CA GLU A 159 46.74 -11.49 32.88
C GLU A 159 46.97 -10.04 32.39
N GLN A 160 48.14 -9.49 32.69
CA GLN A 160 48.49 -8.12 32.29
C GLN A 160 48.70 -8.00 30.78
N LEU A 161 49.29 -9.02 30.15
CA LEU A 161 49.43 -9.08 28.70
C LEU A 161 48.05 -9.19 28.02
N LEU A 162 47.14 -10.02 28.54
CA LEU A 162 45.78 -10.18 28.01
C LEU A 162 44.99 -8.87 28.09
N MET A 163 45.04 -8.17 29.21
CA MET A 163 44.37 -6.87 29.38
C MET A 163 44.91 -5.81 28.43
N MET A 164 46.22 -5.81 28.20
CA MET A 164 46.87 -4.90 27.26
C MET A 164 46.48 -5.21 25.81
N THR A 165 46.40 -6.48 25.42
CA THR A 165 45.88 -6.89 24.11
C THR A 165 44.41 -6.50 23.94
N GLN A 166 43.56 -6.75 24.94
CA GLN A 166 42.15 -6.36 24.89
C GLN A 166 41.97 -4.85 24.75
N TYR A 167 42.80 -4.05 25.42
CA TYR A 167 42.83 -2.60 25.28
C TYR A 167 43.14 -2.18 23.83
N PHE A 168 44.19 -2.73 23.22
CA PHE A 168 44.53 -2.42 21.83
C PHE A 168 43.49 -2.92 20.83
N ASP A 169 42.88 -4.10 21.05
CA ASP A 169 41.81 -4.61 20.20
C ASP A 169 40.55 -3.73 20.29
N THR A 170 40.18 -3.26 21.49
CA THR A 170 39.08 -2.29 21.63
C THR A 170 39.40 -0.98 20.93
N MET A 171 40.66 -0.52 21.02
CA MET A 171 41.12 0.68 20.33
C MET A 171 41.01 0.53 18.80
N GLN A 172 41.38 -0.63 18.28
CA GLN A 172 41.29 -0.93 16.85
C GLN A 172 39.84 -1.00 16.36
N ASN A 173 38.94 -1.66 17.11
CA ASN A 173 37.52 -1.73 16.78
C ASN A 173 36.87 -0.34 16.79
N VAL A 174 37.16 0.49 17.80
CA VAL A 174 36.66 1.87 17.89
C VAL A 174 37.19 2.72 16.73
N ALA A 175 38.45 2.54 16.33
CA ALA A 175 39.03 3.24 15.18
C ALA A 175 38.42 2.82 13.84
N GLN A 176 37.97 1.57 13.70
CA GLN A 176 37.35 1.04 12.47
C GLN A 176 35.85 1.33 12.35
N GLU A 177 35.10 1.21 13.45
CA GLU A 177 33.64 1.43 13.46
C GLU A 177 33.27 2.90 13.70
N GLY A 178 34.15 3.68 14.33
CA GLY A 178 33.93 5.09 14.64
C GLY A 178 34.09 5.99 13.41
N ARG A 179 32.99 6.35 12.75
CA ARG A 179 32.94 7.42 11.73
C ARG A 179 33.03 8.84 12.33
N SER A 180 33.62 8.99 13.51
CA SER A 180 33.63 10.23 14.32
C SER A 180 35.05 10.54 14.79
N ASN A 181 35.41 11.82 14.89
CA ASN A 181 36.69 12.25 15.46
C ASN A 181 36.88 11.69 16.88
N VAL A 182 37.73 10.66 17.02
CA VAL A 182 38.07 10.07 18.32
C VAL A 182 39.10 10.97 19.00
N LEU A 183 38.67 11.72 20.02
CA LEU A 183 39.56 12.50 20.89
C LEU A 183 40.08 11.61 22.01
N PHE A 184 41.35 11.23 21.92
CA PHE A 184 42.01 10.41 22.93
C PHE A 184 42.21 11.21 24.23
N MET A 185 41.57 10.75 25.31
CA MET A 185 41.82 11.26 26.66
C MET A 185 42.73 10.27 27.39
N PRO A 186 43.92 10.71 27.86
CA PRO A 186 44.76 9.87 28.71
C PRO A 186 43.99 9.49 29.98
N SER A 187 44.01 8.21 30.35
CA SER A 187 43.37 7.69 31.56
C SER A 187 44.12 8.04 32.85
N ASN A 188 45.24 8.77 32.75
CA ASN A 188 45.96 9.28 33.90
C ASN A 188 45.25 10.54 34.44
N PRO A 189 44.87 10.62 35.74
CA PRO A 189 44.18 11.78 36.32
C PRO A 189 44.88 13.14 36.14
N GLY A 190 46.17 13.17 35.77
CA GLY A 190 46.88 14.39 35.40
C GLY A 190 46.79 14.80 33.91
N GLY A 191 46.51 13.86 33.00
CA GLY A 191 46.59 14.10 31.55
C GLY A 191 45.48 15.02 31.01
N LEU A 192 44.33 15.07 31.69
CA LEU A 192 43.25 16.02 31.36
C LEU A 192 43.65 17.48 31.64
N GLY A 193 44.47 17.71 32.67
CA GLY A 193 44.95 19.05 33.04
C GLY A 193 45.93 19.60 32.01
N GLU A 194 46.85 18.76 31.54
CA GLU A 194 47.85 19.10 30.52
C GLU A 194 47.19 19.38 29.16
N MET A 195 46.25 18.53 28.74
CA MET A 195 45.51 18.71 27.50
C MET A 195 44.68 20.01 27.49
N GLY A 196 44.07 20.36 28.63
CA GLY A 196 43.36 21.64 28.79
C GLY A 196 44.28 22.87 28.82
N GLN A 197 45.57 22.71 29.12
CA GLN A 197 46.56 23.79 28.99
C GLN A 197 47.04 23.93 27.54
N GLU A 198 47.31 22.82 26.87
CA GLU A 198 47.72 22.77 25.46
C GLU A 198 46.67 23.42 24.55
N ILE A 199 45.38 23.07 24.73
CA ILE A 199 44.26 23.62 23.96
C ILE A 199 44.11 25.13 24.21
N ARG A 200 44.27 25.59 25.45
CA ARG A 200 44.21 27.03 25.77
C ARG A 200 45.35 27.78 25.11
N ASN A 201 46.58 27.26 25.21
CA ASN A 201 47.74 27.88 24.59
C ASN A 201 47.60 27.97 23.07
N ALA A 202 47.07 26.92 22.43
CA ALA A 202 46.77 26.91 21.00
C ALA A 202 45.69 27.94 20.61
N LEU A 203 44.62 28.09 21.40
CA LEU A 203 43.59 29.11 21.16
C LEU A 203 44.14 30.52 21.33
N PHE A 204 44.96 30.77 22.35
CA PHE A 204 45.59 32.08 22.54
C PHE A 204 46.57 32.42 21.42
N ALA A 205 47.33 31.44 20.93
CA ALA A 205 48.22 31.63 19.79
C ALA A 205 47.45 31.89 18.47
N ALA A 206 46.30 31.23 18.27
CA ALA A 206 45.45 31.45 17.11
C ALA A 206 44.80 32.84 17.10
N ASN A 207 44.28 33.29 18.25
CA ASN A 207 43.70 34.64 18.37
C ASN A 207 44.78 35.75 18.22
N ALA A 208 46.01 35.50 18.67
CA ALA A 208 47.12 36.45 18.48
C ALA A 208 47.60 36.56 17.02
N ALA A 209 47.32 35.54 16.18
CA ALA A 209 47.68 35.54 14.76
C ALA A 209 46.64 36.24 13.87
N GLU A 210 45.37 36.30 14.26
CA GLU A 210 44.30 36.96 13.50
C GLU A 210 44.36 38.50 13.56
N ASP A 211 44.89 39.09 14.64
CA ASP A 211 44.96 40.55 14.83
C ASP A 211 46.03 41.26 13.95
N GLY A 212 46.81 40.53 13.15
CA GLY A 212 48.03 41.04 12.49
C GLY A 212 48.03 41.18 10.97
N SER A 213 46.96 40.91 10.22
CA SER A 213 47.04 40.83 8.74
C SER A 213 45.98 41.61 7.96
N THR A 214 46.16 42.94 7.89
CA THR A 214 45.65 43.75 6.76
C THR A 214 46.77 44.67 6.24
N LEU A 215 47.49 44.27 5.18
CA LEU A 215 47.82 45.06 3.97
C LEU A 215 48.96 44.44 3.13
N SER A 216 48.74 44.51 1.80
CA SER A 216 49.69 44.56 0.67
C SER A 216 50.21 43.27 -0.01
N ALA A 217 49.78 43.13 -1.27
CA ALA A 217 50.37 42.32 -2.34
C ALA A 217 51.73 42.87 -2.84
N PRO A 218 52.47 42.11 -3.65
CA PRO A 218 52.70 42.58 -5.02
C PRO A 218 52.70 41.50 -6.12
N GLN A 219 52.41 41.95 -7.35
CA GLN A 219 52.48 41.21 -8.62
C GLN A 219 53.91 41.12 -9.15
N ALA A 220 54.22 40.06 -9.91
CA ALA A 220 55.31 40.01 -10.87
C ALA A 220 54.90 39.20 -12.13
N SER A 221 55.30 39.71 -13.29
CA SER A 221 54.92 39.32 -14.64
C SER A 221 55.84 38.28 -15.31
N THR A 222 55.21 37.41 -16.13
CA THR A 222 55.65 36.81 -17.41
C THR A 222 57.05 36.18 -17.56
N ASP A 223 57.11 34.88 -17.87
CA ASP A 223 57.39 34.44 -19.25
C ASP A 223 57.10 32.94 -19.53
N SER A 224 56.39 32.72 -20.65
CA SER A 224 56.47 31.67 -21.67
C SER A 224 56.76 30.19 -21.33
N GLU A 225 55.77 29.30 -21.57
CA GLU A 225 55.82 28.37 -22.72
C GLU A 225 54.47 27.65 -22.98
N SER A 226 54.05 27.70 -24.23
CA SER A 226 52.81 27.14 -24.78
C SER A 226 53.03 25.73 -25.33
N HIS A 227 52.05 24.83 -25.14
CA HIS A 227 51.75 23.78 -26.11
C HIS A 227 50.23 23.61 -26.29
N ARG A 228 49.84 23.60 -27.57
CA ARG A 228 48.49 23.66 -28.15
C ARG A 228 47.76 22.31 -28.09
N SER A 229 46.43 22.37 -28.00
CA SER A 229 45.43 21.95 -29.03
C SER A 229 44.03 22.01 -28.35
N GLY A 230 42.94 22.58 -28.83
CA GLY A 230 42.44 22.85 -30.18
C GLY A 230 40.99 22.36 -30.21
N ALA A 231 40.01 23.25 -30.04
CA ALA A 231 38.56 22.93 -30.03
C ALA A 231 37.99 22.83 -31.46
N PRO A 232 36.77 22.28 -31.61
CA PRO A 232 35.74 23.07 -32.31
C PRO A 232 34.33 22.99 -31.69
N GLN A 233 33.58 24.11 -31.76
CA GLN A 233 32.12 24.18 -31.58
C GLN A 233 31.39 24.18 -32.97
N PRO A 234 30.07 24.47 -33.10
CA PRO A 234 28.94 23.54 -33.02
C PRO A 234 28.04 23.56 -34.29
N VAL A 235 27.11 22.61 -34.44
CA VAL A 235 25.92 22.74 -35.33
C VAL A 235 24.76 21.88 -34.82
N ALA A 236 23.57 22.48 -34.65
CA ALA A 236 22.29 21.79 -34.48
C ALA A 236 21.67 21.47 -35.86
N PRO A 237 20.77 20.47 -36.02
CA PRO A 237 19.34 20.71 -35.73
C PRO A 237 18.48 19.51 -35.25
N GLN A 238 17.40 19.86 -34.54
CA GLN A 238 16.03 19.30 -34.42
C GLN A 238 15.70 17.80 -34.20
N GLN A 239 14.94 17.64 -33.10
CA GLN A 239 13.90 16.67 -32.68
C GLN A 239 13.47 15.55 -33.64
N ASP A 240 13.41 14.32 -33.10
CA ASP A 240 12.16 13.56 -33.03
C ASP A 240 12.16 12.58 -31.84
N ASN A 241 10.94 12.25 -31.44
CA ASN A 241 10.43 11.73 -30.17
C ASN A 241 10.68 10.23 -29.93
N GLU A 242 11.02 9.82 -28.70
CA GLU A 242 10.39 8.68 -27.98
C GLU A 242 10.96 8.46 -26.55
N SER A 243 10.09 8.69 -25.56
CA SER A 243 9.87 7.91 -24.31
C SER A 243 11.05 7.28 -23.53
N SER A 244 11.36 7.83 -22.33
CA SER A 244 11.23 7.12 -21.04
C SER A 244 11.70 7.96 -19.82
N ALA A 245 11.06 7.74 -18.66
CA ALA A 245 11.37 8.23 -17.28
C ALA A 245 10.94 9.68 -16.95
N GLN A 246 10.20 10.04 -15.88
CA GLN A 246 9.77 9.41 -14.61
C GLN A 246 8.64 10.27 -13.97
N PRO A 247 7.66 9.71 -13.21
CA PRO A 247 6.68 10.47 -12.44
C PRO A 247 6.96 10.42 -10.93
N LYS A 248 7.50 11.51 -10.33
CA LYS A 248 7.60 11.61 -8.85
C LYS A 248 7.21 12.97 -8.25
N SER A 249 6.81 13.96 -9.05
CA SER A 249 6.48 15.31 -8.53
C SER A 249 4.98 15.64 -8.46
N ALA A 250 4.11 14.82 -9.05
CA ALA A 250 2.66 15.07 -9.08
C ALA A 250 1.92 14.53 -7.84
N ALA A 251 2.34 13.38 -7.30
CA ALA A 251 1.67 12.74 -6.15
C ALA A 251 1.77 13.56 -4.85
N LYS A 252 2.85 14.33 -4.66
CA LYS A 252 3.06 15.12 -3.43
C LYS A 252 2.20 16.39 -3.36
N ARG A 253 1.72 16.91 -4.51
CA ARG A 253 0.87 18.12 -4.55
C ARG A 253 -0.63 17.83 -4.43
N ALA A 254 -1.03 16.57 -4.62
CA ALA A 254 -2.42 16.16 -4.45
C ALA A 254 -2.75 15.89 -2.97
N MET A 255 -1.82 15.34 -2.19
CA MET A 255 -2.08 15.03 -0.78
C MET A 255 -2.15 16.26 0.15
N GLY A 256 -1.40 17.33 -0.14
CA GLY A 256 -1.47 18.56 0.68
C GLY A 256 -2.81 19.29 0.63
N ARG A 257 -3.57 19.17 -0.47
CA ARG A 257 -4.88 19.85 -0.61
C ARG A 257 -6.04 19.11 0.07
N VAL A 258 -5.87 17.84 0.41
CA VAL A 258 -6.90 17.07 1.12
C VAL A 258 -6.78 17.26 2.64
N GLU A 259 -5.58 17.49 3.15
CA GLU A 259 -5.32 17.74 4.57
C GLU A 259 -5.91 19.07 5.06
N ASP A 260 -5.84 20.13 4.23
CA ASP A 260 -6.43 21.43 4.55
C ASP A 260 -7.98 21.42 4.52
N ALA A 261 -8.58 20.57 3.68
CA ALA A 261 -10.04 20.43 3.57
C ALA A 261 -10.67 19.67 4.76
N ILE A 262 -9.90 18.91 5.53
CA ILE A 262 -10.39 18.17 6.70
C ILE A 262 -10.32 19.04 7.96
N ARG A 263 -9.30 19.91 8.09
CA ARG A 263 -9.20 20.85 9.22
C ARG A 263 -10.31 21.92 9.23
N SER A 264 -10.70 22.43 8.07
CA SER A 264 -11.76 23.43 7.97
C SER A 264 -13.16 22.90 8.35
N ARG A 265 -13.35 21.58 8.46
CA ARG A 265 -14.67 20.98 8.78
C ARG A 265 -14.86 20.62 10.25
N TYR A 266 -13.84 20.81 11.09
CA TYR A 266 -13.88 20.48 12.53
C TYR A 266 -14.01 21.68 13.46
N ASP A 267 -13.95 22.91 12.94
CA ASP A 267 -13.94 24.14 13.75
C ASP A 267 -15.34 24.78 13.94
N GLU A 268 -16.40 24.16 13.41
CA GLU A 268 -17.77 24.73 13.42
C GLU A 268 -18.75 23.97 14.34
N SER A 269 -18.27 23.05 15.19
CA SER A 269 -19.12 22.30 16.13
C SER A 269 -18.59 22.37 17.57
N THR A 270 -18.68 23.55 18.17
CA THR A 270 -18.68 23.68 19.64
C THR A 270 -19.90 24.52 20.03
N PRO A 271 -20.90 23.98 20.75
CA PRO A 271 -21.99 24.78 21.29
C PRO A 271 -21.48 25.57 22.50
N GLU A 272 -21.61 26.90 22.48
CA GLU A 272 -21.45 27.71 23.69
C GLU A 272 -22.59 27.40 24.67
N ASP A 273 -22.19 27.00 25.87
CA ASP A 273 -23.04 26.85 27.06
C ASP A 273 -22.92 28.14 27.88
N SER A 274 -24.03 28.89 28.02
CA SER A 274 -24.31 29.91 29.06
C SER A 274 -25.77 30.37 28.98
#